data_AF-A0A9E3Y8K3-F1
#
_entry.id   AF-A0A9E3Y8K3-F1
#
_cell.length_a   1.000
_cell.length_b   1.000
_cell.length_c   1.000
_cell.angle_alpha   90.00
_cell.angle_beta   90.00
_cell.angle_gamma   90.00
#
_symmetry.space_group_name_H-M   'P 1'
#
loop_
_entity.id
_entity.type
_entity.pdbx_description
1 polymer ?
#
loop_
_entity_poly.entity_id
_entity_poly.type
_entity_poly.pdbx_seq_one_letter_code
_entity_poly.pdbx_strand_id
1 'polypeptide(L)'
;MTSVLWAVIWWILITSPLLLTAAAFLDAARRPGWAWGLAQRNRVMWLTLMVAGGVTLIGGPIIAIVYLLVARPDVAAAERGQLR
;
A
#
# COMPACT_ATOMS: atom_id res chain seq x y z
N MET A 1 -11.60 -5.79 -33.46
CA MET A 1 -10.32 -5.48 -32.77
C MET A 1 -10.45 -4.31 -31.79
N THR A 2 -11.18 -3.24 -32.13
CA THR A 2 -11.42 -2.09 -31.22
C THR A 2 -12.13 -2.44 -29.91
N SER A 3 -13.08 -3.38 -29.93
CA SER A 3 -13.83 -3.82 -28.73
C SER A 3 -12.96 -4.55 -27.69
N VAL A 4 -11.98 -5.34 -28.14
CA VAL A 4 -11.09 -6.11 -27.25
C VAL A 4 -10.09 -5.20 -26.58
N LEU A 5 -9.47 -4.28 -27.34
CA LEU A 5 -8.53 -3.29 -26.78
C LEU A 5 -9.20 -2.43 -25.71
N TRP A 6 -10.44 -2.00 -25.96
CA TRP A 6 -11.22 -1.25 -25.00
C TRP A 6 -11.48 -2.03 -23.71
N ALA A 7 -11.88 -3.29 -23.82
CA ALA A 7 -12.11 -4.15 -22.66
C ALA A 7 -10.83 -4.33 -21.82
N VAL A 8 -9.68 -4.54 -22.48
CA VAL A 8 -8.38 -4.68 -21.80
C VAL A 8 -8.01 -3.42 -21.00
N ILE A 9 -8.22 -2.23 -21.58
CA ILE A 9 -7.95 -0.96 -20.88
C ILE A 9 -8.79 -0.86 -19.61
N TRP A 10 -10.09 -1.17 -19.68
CA TRP A 10 -10.97 -1.16 -18.52
C TRP A 10 -10.56 -2.16 -17.46
N TRP A 11 -10.20 -3.37 -17.85
CA TRP A 11 -9.69 -4.38 -16.93
C TRP A 11 -8.43 -3.88 -16.19
N ILE A 12 -7.49 -3.25 -16.90
CA ILE A 12 -6.30 -2.67 -16.28
C ILE A 12 -6.67 -1.56 -15.30
N LEU A 13 -7.57 -0.65 -15.69
CA LEU A 13 -8.00 0.46 -14.83
C LEU A 13 -8.72 -0.01 -13.55
N ILE A 14 -9.48 -1.10 -13.63
CA ILE A 14 -10.21 -1.65 -12.48
C ILE A 14 -9.31 -2.52 -11.59
N THR A 15 -8.37 -3.27 -12.18
CA THR A 15 -7.50 -4.19 -11.42
C THR A 15 -6.25 -3.50 -10.86
N SER A 16 -5.68 -2.52 -11.55
CA SER A 16 -4.49 -1.79 -11.09
C SER A 16 -4.60 -1.18 -9.68
N PRO A 17 -5.73 -0.59 -9.25
CA PRO A 17 -5.84 0.02 -7.92
C PRO A 17 -5.90 -1.07 -6.83
N LEU A 18 -6.51 -2.22 -7.13
CA LEU A 18 -6.52 -3.39 -6.24
C LEU A 18 -5.12 -3.99 -6.12
N LEU A 19 -4.40 -4.15 -7.24
CA LEU A 19 -3.03 -4.64 -7.25
C LEU A 19 -2.09 -3.72 -6.48
N LEU A 20 -2.23 -2.40 -6.63
CA LEU A 20 -1.47 -1.41 -5.88
C LEU A 20 -1.72 -1.55 -4.37
N THR A 21 -2.99 -1.67 -3.97
CA THR A 21 -3.37 -1.82 -2.56
C THR A 21 -2.83 -3.13 -1.98
N ALA A 22 -2.95 -4.23 -2.72
CA ALA A 22 -2.41 -5.53 -2.32
C ALA A 22 -0.88 -5.51 -2.20
N ALA A 23 -0.18 -4.88 -3.15
CA ALA A 23 1.27 -4.72 -3.11
C ALA A 23 1.72 -3.90 -1.89
N ALA A 24 1.04 -2.79 -1.60
CA ALA A 24 1.31 -1.96 -0.42
C ALA A 24 1.05 -2.73 0.88
N PHE A 25 -0.04 -3.50 0.95
CA PHE A 25 -0.35 -4.36 2.09
C PHE A 25 0.73 -5.40 2.32
N LEU A 26 1.18 -6.09 1.26
CA LEU A 26 2.24 -7.08 1.35
C LEU A 26 3.60 -6.45 1.73
N ASP A 27 3.94 -5.27 1.21
CA ASP A 27 5.14 -4.52 1.64
C ASP A 27 5.07 -4.23 3.14
N ALA A 28 3.94 -3.68 3.62
CA ALA A 28 3.72 -3.39 5.02
C ALA A 28 3.74 -4.65 5.92
N ALA A 29 3.17 -5.75 5.43
CA ALA A 29 3.10 -7.02 6.13
C ALA A 29 4.45 -7.74 6.18
N ARG A 30 5.34 -7.55 5.20
CA ARG A 30 6.68 -8.18 5.20
C ARG A 30 7.68 -7.44 6.09
N ARG A 31 7.46 -6.15 6.38
CA ARG A 31 8.35 -5.37 7.24
C ARG A 31 8.26 -5.80 8.71
N PRO A 32 9.40 -5.95 9.40
CA PRO A 32 9.42 -6.46 10.77
C PRO A 32 8.84 -5.46 11.77
N GLY A 33 8.17 -5.95 12.81
CA GLY A 33 7.46 -5.11 13.79
C GLY A 33 8.36 -4.10 14.53
N TRP A 34 9.63 -4.44 14.76
CA TRP A 34 10.58 -3.55 15.43
C TRP A 34 10.87 -2.28 14.60
N ALA A 35 10.89 -2.38 13.27
CA ALA A 35 11.12 -1.22 12.39
C ALA A 35 9.95 -0.23 12.45
N TRP A 36 8.73 -0.74 12.57
CA TRP A 36 7.53 0.09 12.77
C TRP A 36 7.54 0.82 14.12
N GLY A 37 7.95 0.13 15.19
CA GLY A 37 8.11 0.73 16.52
C GLY A 37 9.16 1.83 16.55
N LEU A 38 10.33 1.59 15.95
CA LEU A 38 11.39 2.60 15.83
C LEU A 38 10.95 3.80 14.99
N ALA A 39 10.15 3.59 13.94
CA ALA A 39 9.58 4.66 13.14
C ALA A 39 8.40 5.40 13.80
N GLN A 40 8.03 5.07 15.05
CA GLN A 40 6.86 5.63 15.74
C GLN A 40 5.55 5.50 14.93
N ARG A 41 5.40 4.41 14.17
CA ARG A 41 4.22 4.13 13.34
C ARG A 41 3.54 2.84 13.78
N ASN A 42 2.20 2.84 13.82
CA ASN A 42 1.42 1.66 14.15
C ASN A 42 1.19 0.77 12.92
N ARG A 43 1.88 -0.36 12.82
CA ARG A 43 1.74 -1.35 11.73
C ARG A 43 0.29 -1.85 11.57
N VAL A 44 -0.37 -2.17 12.68
CA VAL A 44 -1.73 -2.72 12.68
C VAL A 44 -2.71 -1.71 12.12
N MET A 45 -2.55 -0.43 12.46
CA MET A 45 -3.35 0.66 11.89
C MET A 45 -3.24 0.69 10.36
N TRP A 46 -2.03 0.66 9.81
CA TRP A 46 -1.83 0.70 8.35
C TRP A 46 -2.39 -0.53 7.63
N LEU A 47 -2.16 -1.72 8.15
CA LEU A 47 -2.73 -2.96 7.59
C LEU A 47 -4.27 -2.92 7.63
N THR A 48 -4.85 -2.46 8.73
CA THR A 48 -6.31 -2.35 8.89
C THR A 48 -6.89 -1.32 7.93
N LEU A 49 -6.26 -0.15 7.78
CA LEU A 49 -6.67 0.87 6.83
C LEU A 49 -6.62 0.36 5.38
N MET A 50 -5.60 -0.40 5.00
CA MET A 50 -5.51 -0.99 3.66
C MET A 50 -6.56 -2.07 3.41
N VAL A 51 -6.88 -2.90 4.41
CA VAL A 51 -7.96 -3.89 4.30
C VAL A 51 -9.32 -3.20 4.19
N ALA A 52 -9.61 -2.25 5.08
CA ALA A 52 -10.86 -1.50 5.09
C ALA A 52 -11.04 -0.67 3.80
N GLY A 53 -9.98 0.03 3.39
CA GLY A 53 -9.97 0.82 2.16
C GLY A 53 -10.01 -0.04 0.90
N GLY A 54 -9.36 -1.21 0.90
CA GLY A 54 -9.26 -2.11 -0.26
C GLY A 54 -10.60 -2.71 -0.71
N VAL A 55 -11.63 -2.68 0.13
CA VAL A 55 -13.02 -3.00 -0.26
C VAL A 55 -13.59 -1.95 -1.23
N THR A 56 -12.99 -0.76 -1.27
CA THR A 56 -13.40 0.34 -2.16
C THR A 56 -12.37 0.55 -3.27
N LEU A 57 -12.84 0.84 -4.48
CA LEU A 57 -11.95 1.06 -5.64
C LEU A 57 -11.06 2.31 -5.49
N ILE A 58 -11.47 3.27 -4.65
CA ILE A 58 -10.79 4.57 -4.47
C ILE A 58 -10.04 4.65 -3.14
N GLY A 59 -10.64 4.19 -2.04
CA GLY A 59 -10.06 4.32 -0.70
C GLY A 59 -8.78 3.51 -0.52
N GLY A 60 -8.74 2.26 -1.00
CA GLY A 60 -7.56 1.40 -0.95
C GLY A 60 -6.34 2.04 -1.61
N PRO A 61 -6.45 2.50 -2.87
CA PRO A 61 -5.37 3.19 -3.56
C PRO A 61 -4.90 4.46 -2.87
N ILE A 62 -5.81 5.29 -2.36
CA ILE A 62 -5.43 6.50 -1.63
C ILE A 62 -4.59 6.13 -0.41
N ILE A 63 -5.07 5.18 0.41
CA ILE A 63 -4.35 4.73 1.60
C ILE A 63 -3.01 4.09 1.23
N ALA A 64 -2.96 3.30 0.15
CA ALA A 64 -1.74 2.69 -0.36
C ALA A 64 -0.72 3.75 -0.81
N ILE A 65 -1.15 4.77 -1.54
CA ILE A 65 -0.29 5.89 -1.97
C ILE A 65 0.24 6.64 -0.73
N VAL A 66 -0.63 6.98 0.21
CA VAL A 66 -0.21 7.67 1.45
C VAL A 66 0.77 6.81 2.23
N TYR A 67 0.54 5.50 2.33
CA TYR A 67 1.50 4.57 2.93
C TYR A 67 2.86 4.61 2.22
N LEU A 68 2.88 4.48 0.89
CA LEU A 68 4.11 4.43 0.10
C LEU A 68 4.93 5.72 0.18
N LEU A 69 4.26 6.86 0.33
CA LEU A 69 4.90 8.18 0.39
C LEU A 69 5.30 8.59 1.81
N VAL A 70 4.53 8.21 2.83
CA VAL A 70 4.70 8.71 4.20
C VAL A 70 5.29 7.64 5.11
N ALA A 71 4.60 6.51 5.28
CA ALA A 71 5.02 5.52 6.28
C ALA A 71 6.15 4.61 5.78
N ARG A 72 6.15 4.24 4.50
CA ARG A 72 7.17 3.34 3.93
C ARG A 72 8.59 3.92 4.03
N PRO A 73 8.86 5.20 3.70
CA PRO A 73 10.19 5.77 3.85
C PRO A 73 10.68 5.79 5.31
N ASP A 74 9.80 6.16 6.25
CA ASP A 74 10.10 6.20 7.69
C ASP A 74 10.49 4.81 8.20
N VAL A 75 9.67 3.79 7.89
CA VAL A 75 9.91 2.41 8.33
C VAL A 75 11.17 1.84 7.66
N ALA A 76 11.41 2.15 6.39
CA ALA A 76 12.61 1.70 5.68
C ALA A 76 13.89 2.38 6.21
N ALA A 77 13.81 3.63 6.67
CA ALA A 77 14.93 4.31 7.32
C ALA A 77 15.24 3.66 8.68
N ALA A 78 14.21 3.42 9.49
CA ALA A 78 14.35 2.72 10.77
C ALA A 78 14.92 1.30 10.60
N GLU A 79 14.50 0.58 9.56
CA GLU A 79 15.02 -0.75 9.21
C GLU A 79 16.53 -0.73 8.89
N ARG A 80 17.04 0.38 8.34
CA ARG A 80 18.47 0.61 8.08
C ARG A 80 19.23 1.19 9.27
N GLY A 81 18.60 1.34 10.44
CA GLY A 81 19.20 1.98 11.61
C GLY A 81 19.37 3.50 11.48
N GLN A 82 18.73 4.14 10.50
CA GLN A 82 18.70 5.59 10.35
C GLN A 82 17.59 6.16 11.22
N LEU A 83 17.89 6.29 12.51
CA LEU A 83 17.02 6.93 13.49
C LEU A 83 17.25 8.45 13.42
N ARG A 84 16.19 9.21 13.18
CA ARG A 84 16.20 10.67 13.32
C ARG A 84 16.00 11.05 14.78
#